data_AF-A0A838QFF1-F1
#
_entry.id   AF-A0A838QFF1-F1
#
_cell.length_a   1.000
_cell.length_b   1.000
_cell.length_c   1.000
_cell.angle_alpha   90.00
_cell.angle_beta   90.00
_cell.angle_gamma   90.00
#
_symmetry.space_group_name_H-M   'P 1'
#
loop_
_entity.id
_entity.type
_entity.pdbx_description
1 polymer ?
#
loop_
_entity_poly.entity_id
_entity_poly.type
_entity_poly.pdbx_seq_one_letter_code
_entity_poly.pdbx_strand_id
1 'polypeptide(L)'
;MINTKALMVIAAFPLAAAAQTPVPPPAALRTASTPAIIPVDRVVAVVGDQVILYSDVLNAVNQQRASGLAMPADSAGQAELARESLNQLVDEEILVQKARELKIEITPDEVNRSVDDQLKRIRAQFQTDEEYKNELSGAGFGTPDEYRRTLYEQFYRRALQQRAFE
;
A
#
# COMPACT_ATOMS: atom_id res chain seq x y z
N MET A 1 57.20 -50.37 23.15
CA MET A 1 56.51 -49.07 23.19
C MET A 1 55.97 -48.88 24.59
N ILE A 2 56.53 -47.90 25.30
CA ILE A 2 56.56 -47.80 26.76
C ILE A 2 55.34 -47.01 27.27
N ASN A 3 54.61 -47.62 28.20
CA ASN A 3 53.68 -46.98 29.13
C ASN A 3 54.51 -46.50 30.35
N THR A 4 54.13 -45.43 31.08
CA THR A 4 54.28 -45.22 32.55
C THR A 4 54.29 -43.73 32.97
N LYS A 5 53.81 -43.53 34.20
CA LYS A 5 53.44 -42.35 34.99
C LYS A 5 54.58 -41.42 35.47
N ALA A 6 54.13 -40.27 35.98
CA ALA A 6 54.63 -39.48 37.12
C ALA A 6 55.77 -38.46 36.90
N LEU A 7 55.55 -37.18 37.30
CA LEU A 7 56.09 -36.59 38.53
C LEU A 7 55.62 -35.12 38.71
N MET A 8 55.31 -34.73 39.96
CA MET A 8 55.12 -33.36 40.45
C MET A 8 56.38 -32.49 40.29
N VAL A 9 56.24 -31.17 40.12
CA VAL A 9 57.05 -30.16 40.84
C VAL A 9 56.21 -28.92 41.15
N ILE A 10 56.34 -28.47 42.39
CA ILE A 10 55.76 -27.30 43.05
C ILE A 10 56.48 -26.02 42.59
N ALA A 11 55.75 -24.93 42.36
CA ALA A 11 56.32 -23.58 42.45
C ALA A 11 55.29 -22.62 43.06
N ALA A 12 55.56 -22.22 44.30
CA ALA A 12 54.83 -21.20 45.03
C ALA A 12 55.09 -19.82 44.42
N PHE A 13 54.04 -19.01 44.27
CA PHE A 13 54.15 -17.56 44.13
C PHE A 13 53.06 -16.88 44.98
N PRO A 14 53.40 -15.93 45.86
CA PRO A 14 52.44 -15.22 46.67
C PRO A 14 51.85 -14.06 45.86
N LEU A 15 50.54 -13.87 45.87
CA LEU A 15 49.95 -12.60 45.46
C LEU A 15 49.15 -11.99 46.60
N ALA A 16 49.79 -10.98 47.17
CA ALA A 16 49.28 -9.65 47.46
C ALA A 16 47.88 -9.55 48.08
N ALA A 17 47.88 -9.07 49.33
CA ALA A 17 46.74 -8.46 49.98
C ALA A 17 46.08 -7.41 49.07
N ALA A 18 44.89 -7.72 48.56
CA ALA A 18 44.00 -6.74 47.97
C ALA A 18 43.18 -6.09 49.09
N ALA A 19 43.41 -4.81 49.32
CA ALA A 19 42.61 -3.95 50.18
C ALA A 19 41.13 -3.99 49.74
N GLN A 20 40.24 -4.22 50.70
CA GLN A 20 38.79 -4.20 50.50
C GLN A 20 38.31 -2.73 50.43
N THR A 21 37.64 -2.33 49.35
CA THR A 21 36.92 -1.04 49.27
C THR A 21 35.48 -1.22 49.73
N PRO A 22 34.90 -0.25 50.47
CA PRO A 22 33.53 -0.37 50.98
C PRO A 22 32.50 -0.15 49.87
N VAL A 23 31.53 -1.06 49.77
CA VAL A 23 30.38 -0.96 48.86
C VAL A 23 29.40 0.11 49.37
N PRO A 24 29.05 1.14 48.57
CA PRO A 24 27.99 2.09 48.93
C PRO A 24 26.60 1.43 48.82
N PRO A 25 25.61 1.85 49.65
CA PRO A 25 24.26 1.30 49.61
C PRO A 25 23.56 1.63 48.28
N PRO A 26 22.67 0.74 47.78
CA PRO A 26 21.94 0.98 46.54
C PRO A 26 20.98 2.16 46.73
N ALA A 27 21.26 3.25 46.02
CA ALA A 27 20.31 4.35 45.87
C ALA A 27 19.04 3.79 45.20
N ALA A 28 17.93 3.77 45.95
CA ALA A 28 16.63 3.41 45.42
C ALA A 28 16.28 4.34 44.25
N LEU A 29 16.15 3.77 43.06
CA LEU A 29 15.68 4.45 41.86
C LEU A 29 14.25 4.94 42.12
N ARG A 30 14.09 6.22 42.43
CA ARG A 30 12.78 6.88 42.41
C ARG A 30 12.39 7.06 40.95
N THR A 31 11.48 6.22 40.46
CA THR A 31 10.81 6.41 39.17
C THR A 31 9.89 7.62 39.28
N ALA A 32 10.36 8.79 38.86
CA ALA A 32 9.49 9.94 38.63
C ALA A 32 8.50 9.57 37.51
N SER A 33 7.21 9.46 37.85
CA SER A 33 6.14 9.21 36.89
C SER A 33 5.84 10.53 36.17
N THR A 34 6.56 10.82 35.09
CA THR A 34 6.20 11.94 34.20
C THR A 34 4.82 11.65 33.62
N PRO A 35 3.81 12.55 33.74
CA PRO A 35 2.51 12.33 33.14
C PRO A 35 2.68 12.12 31.64
N ALA A 36 2.16 11.00 31.13
CA ALA A 36 2.21 10.68 29.71
C ALA A 36 1.39 11.72 28.95
N ILE A 37 2.05 12.57 28.16
CA ILE A 37 1.38 13.47 27.22
C ILE A 37 0.89 12.60 26.06
N ILE A 38 -0.42 12.39 25.97
CA ILE A 38 -1.04 11.68 24.86
C ILE A 38 -1.26 12.68 23.73
N PRO A 39 -0.58 12.57 22.58
CA PRO A 39 -0.83 13.46 21.46
C PRO A 39 -2.23 13.18 20.89
N VAL A 40 -3.05 14.22 20.80
CA VAL A 40 -4.38 14.16 20.17
C VAL A 40 -4.26 14.75 18.77
N ASP A 41 -4.65 13.96 17.78
CA ASP A 41 -4.71 14.42 16.39
C ASP A 41 -5.99 15.24 16.15
N ARG A 42 -5.88 16.27 15.30
CA ARG A 42 -6.97 17.21 15.04
C ARG A 42 -7.59 16.92 13.68
N VAL A 43 -8.90 17.03 13.60
CA VAL A 43 -9.62 17.02 12.33
C VAL A 43 -9.47 18.38 11.65
N VAL A 44 -9.07 18.39 10.38
CA VAL A 44 -8.88 19.62 9.60
C VAL A 44 -9.91 19.77 8.47
N ALA A 45 -10.44 18.66 7.95
CA ALA A 45 -11.52 18.66 6.98
C ALA A 45 -12.36 17.37 7.07
N VAL A 46 -13.59 17.44 6.57
CA VAL A 46 -14.48 16.30 6.38
C VAL A 46 -15.01 16.36 4.96
N VAL A 47 -14.78 15.30 4.19
CA VAL A 47 -15.16 15.20 2.77
C VAL A 47 -16.08 13.99 2.66
N GLY A 48 -17.38 14.21 2.47
CA GLY A 48 -18.37 13.12 2.48
C GLY A 48 -18.32 12.33 3.79
N ASP A 49 -18.02 11.03 3.71
CA ASP A 49 -17.89 10.14 4.87
C ASP A 49 -16.44 10.05 5.41
N GLN A 50 -15.47 10.70 4.76
CA GLN A 50 -14.06 10.60 5.14
C GLN A 50 -13.54 11.84 5.85
N VAL A 51 -12.72 11.62 6.88
CA VAL A 51 -12.15 12.67 7.72
C VAL A 51 -10.66 12.82 7.43
N ILE A 52 -10.22 14.04 7.12
CA ILE A 52 -8.81 14.38 6.92
C ILE A 52 -8.26 14.94 8.22
N LEU A 53 -7.16 14.35 8.70
CA LEU A 53 -6.50 14.72 9.94
C LEU A 53 -5.34 15.69 9.71
N TYR A 54 -4.92 16.37 10.77
CA TYR A 54 -3.77 17.27 10.72
C TYR A 54 -2.46 16.49 10.45
N SER A 55 -2.35 15.27 10.97
CA SER A 55 -1.22 14.39 10.68
C SER A 55 -1.13 14.01 9.19
N ASP A 56 -2.26 13.82 8.51
CA ASP A 56 -2.30 13.49 7.07
C ASP A 56 -1.73 14.64 6.23
N VAL A 57 -2.12 15.87 6.55
CA VAL A 57 -1.57 17.07 5.88
C VAL A 57 -0.07 17.18 6.11
N LEU A 58 0.41 16.94 7.33
CA LEU A 58 1.84 16.95 7.62
C LEU A 58 2.59 15.85 6.85
N ASN A 59 2.00 14.67 6.73
CA ASN A 59 2.57 13.56 5.97
C ASN A 59 2.67 13.91 4.47
N ALA A 60 1.63 14.50 3.89
CA ALA A 60 1.63 14.97 2.51
C ALA A 60 2.72 16.03 2.26
N VAL A 61 2.83 17.03 3.14
CA VAL A 61 3.90 18.05 3.08
C VAL A 61 5.29 17.41 3.19
N ASN A 62 5.47 16.42 4.06
CA ASN A 62 6.74 15.70 4.20
C ASN A 62 7.08 14.87 2.97
N GLN A 63 6.09 14.27 2.32
CA GLN A 63 6.26 13.52 1.09
C GLN A 63 6.68 14.43 -0.06
N GLN A 64 6.02 15.57 -0.23
CA GLN A 64 6.42 16.57 -1.23
C GLN A 64 7.84 17.08 -1.01
N ARG A 65 8.23 17.31 0.26
CA ARG A 65 9.60 17.66 0.63
C ARG A 65 10.60 16.58 0.21
N ALA A 66 10.26 15.30 0.42
CA ALA A 66 11.09 14.18 0.00
C ALA A 66 11.20 14.07 -1.53
N SER A 67 10.19 14.52 -2.27
CA SER A 67 10.21 14.64 -3.74
C SER A 67 11.00 15.84 -4.26
N GLY A 68 11.61 16.65 -3.38
CA GLY A 68 12.46 17.77 -3.76
C GLY A 68 11.79 19.14 -3.66
N LEU A 69 10.59 19.24 -3.08
CA LEU A 69 9.94 20.53 -2.83
C LEU A 69 10.74 21.33 -1.78
N ALA A 70 11.12 22.56 -2.14
CA ALA A 70 11.78 23.47 -1.22
C ALA A 70 10.78 24.01 -0.19
N MET A 71 11.13 23.92 1.10
CA MET A 71 10.26 24.44 2.15
C MET A 71 10.38 25.94 2.30
N PRO A 72 9.25 26.66 2.38
CA PRO A 72 9.28 28.06 2.79
C PRO A 72 9.87 28.21 4.20
N ALA A 73 10.79 29.15 4.36
CA ALA A 73 11.43 29.41 5.64
C ALA A 73 10.53 30.22 6.58
N ASP A 74 9.56 30.94 6.03
CA ASP A 74 8.62 31.79 6.74
C ASP A 74 7.38 31.01 7.20
N SER A 75 6.79 31.45 8.31
CA SER A 75 5.60 30.82 8.87
C SER A 75 4.37 30.97 7.97
N ALA A 76 4.28 32.06 7.20
CA ALA A 76 3.19 32.28 6.25
C ALA A 76 3.28 31.30 5.07
N GLY A 77 4.46 31.14 4.47
CA GLY A 77 4.69 30.18 3.41
C GLY A 77 4.46 28.73 3.86
N GLN A 78 4.82 28.37 5.09
CA GLN A 78 4.50 27.03 5.63
C GLN A 78 3.00 26.82 5.82
N ALA A 79 2.26 27.84 6.25
CA ALA A 79 0.81 27.76 6.38
C ALA A 79 0.11 27.64 5.02
N GLU A 80 0.62 28.35 4.00
CA GLU A 80 0.10 28.24 2.63
C GLU A 80 0.39 26.87 2.03
N LEU A 81 1.60 26.33 2.21
CA LEU A 81 1.95 24.99 1.76
C LEU A 81 1.08 23.91 2.44
N ALA A 82 0.80 24.07 3.74
CA ALA A 82 -0.11 23.18 4.45
C ALA A 82 -1.55 23.28 3.92
N ARG A 83 -2.01 24.48 3.56
CA ARG A 83 -3.33 24.70 2.94
C ARG A 83 -3.39 24.08 1.55
N GLU A 84 -2.36 24.23 0.74
CA GLU A 84 -2.28 23.61 -0.59
C GLU A 84 -2.30 22.08 -0.49
N SER A 85 -1.52 21.52 0.44
CA SER A 85 -1.52 20.07 0.69
C SER A 85 -2.87 19.56 1.18
N LEU A 86 -3.55 20.32 2.04
CA LEU A 86 -4.92 20.00 2.45
C LEU A 86 -5.88 20.00 1.26
N ASN A 87 -5.82 21.01 0.38
CA ASN A 87 -6.68 21.08 -0.79
C ASN A 87 -6.44 19.88 -1.73
N GLN A 88 -5.18 19.49 -1.95
CA GLN A 88 -4.85 18.31 -2.74
C GLN A 88 -5.45 17.03 -2.15
N LEU A 89 -5.32 16.82 -0.83
CA LEU A 89 -5.93 15.67 -0.15
C LEU A 89 -7.46 15.69 -0.28
N VAL A 90 -8.08 16.87 -0.19
CA VAL A 90 -9.53 17.01 -0.40
C VAL A 90 -9.92 16.65 -1.84
N ASP A 91 -9.20 17.17 -2.83
CA ASP A 91 -9.46 16.90 -4.24
C ASP A 91 -9.28 15.41 -4.58
N GLU A 92 -8.24 14.77 -4.03
CA GLU A 92 -8.00 13.33 -4.13
C GLU A 92 -9.17 12.53 -3.53
N GLU A 93 -9.65 12.90 -2.34
CA GLU A 93 -10.80 12.24 -1.71
C GLU A 93 -12.09 12.45 -2.50
N ILE A 94 -12.32 13.64 -3.05
CA ILE A 94 -13.45 13.89 -3.96
C ILE A 94 -13.35 12.99 -5.18
N LEU A 95 -12.15 12.83 -5.76
CA LEU A 95 -11.94 11.97 -6.92
C LEU A 95 -12.17 10.50 -6.57
N VAL A 96 -11.68 10.03 -5.42
CA VAL A 96 -11.91 8.66 -4.92
C VAL A 96 -13.40 8.42 -4.68
N GLN A 97 -14.11 9.38 -4.08
CA GLN A 97 -15.56 9.29 -3.90
C GLN A 97 -16.28 9.27 -5.24
N LYS A 98 -15.86 10.09 -6.19
CA LYS A 98 -16.42 10.08 -7.53
C LYS A 98 -16.16 8.75 -8.24
N ALA A 99 -14.98 8.15 -8.07
CA ALA A 99 -14.64 6.84 -8.61
C ALA A 99 -15.48 5.71 -7.98
N ARG A 100 -15.75 5.79 -6.67
CA ARG A 100 -16.67 4.88 -5.96
C ARG A 100 -18.11 5.05 -6.44
N GLU A 101 -18.58 6.30 -6.61
CA GLU A 101 -19.91 6.65 -7.11
C GLU A 101 -20.12 6.18 -8.56
N LEU A 102 -19.11 6.39 -9.41
CA LEU A 102 -19.06 5.90 -10.78
C LEU A 102 -18.90 4.37 -10.87
N LYS A 103 -18.82 3.69 -9.73
CA LYS A 103 -18.64 2.25 -9.60
C LYS A 103 -17.46 1.74 -10.43
N ILE A 104 -16.30 1.64 -9.81
CA ILE A 104 -15.33 0.58 -10.13
C ILE A 104 -15.90 -0.81 -9.74
N GLU A 105 -17.16 -1.07 -10.08
CA GLU A 105 -17.71 -2.37 -10.39
C GLU A 105 -17.91 -2.33 -11.90
N ILE A 106 -17.12 -3.07 -12.66
CA ILE A 106 -17.49 -3.36 -14.04
C ILE A 106 -18.85 -4.05 -13.96
N THR A 107 -19.94 -3.32 -14.22
CA THR A 107 -21.26 -3.93 -14.16
C THR A 107 -21.32 -4.98 -15.27
N PRO A 108 -21.84 -6.20 -14.99
CA PRO A 108 -21.97 -7.24 -16.00
C PRO A 108 -22.68 -6.70 -17.26
N ASP A 109 -23.61 -5.77 -17.09
CA ASP A 109 -24.36 -5.12 -18.16
C ASP A 109 -23.49 -4.30 -19.13
N GLU A 110 -22.46 -3.60 -18.66
CA GLU A 110 -21.61 -2.78 -19.53
C GLU A 110 -20.69 -3.64 -20.40
N VAL A 111 -20.14 -4.72 -19.83
CA VAL A 111 -19.37 -5.73 -20.58
C VAL A 111 -20.29 -6.50 -21.50
N ASN A 112 -21.48 -6.89 -21.04
CA ASN A 112 -22.46 -7.61 -21.87
C ASN A 112 -22.86 -6.79 -23.09
N ARG A 113 -23.10 -5.49 -22.96
CA ARG A 113 -23.37 -4.61 -24.12
C ARG A 113 -22.19 -4.58 -25.10
N SER A 114 -20.97 -4.44 -24.60
CA SER A 114 -19.77 -4.44 -25.44
C SER A 114 -19.56 -5.76 -26.17
N VAL A 115 -19.84 -6.88 -25.50
CA VAL A 115 -19.82 -8.23 -26.08
C VAL A 115 -20.91 -8.39 -27.13
N ASP A 116 -22.13 -7.94 -26.86
CA ASP A 116 -23.28 -8.01 -27.78
C ASP A 116 -23.03 -7.22 -29.06
N ASP A 117 -22.49 -6.01 -28.93
CA ASP A 117 -22.15 -5.17 -30.08
C ASP A 117 -21.03 -5.79 -30.92
N GLN A 118 -20.00 -6.35 -30.26
CA GLN A 118 -18.94 -7.05 -30.96
C GLN A 118 -19.45 -8.30 -31.68
N LEU A 119 -20.30 -9.09 -31.03
CA LEU A 119 -20.89 -10.30 -31.60
C LEU A 119 -21.77 -9.95 -32.81
N LYS A 120 -22.59 -8.89 -32.71
CA LYS A 120 -23.38 -8.37 -33.83
C LYS A 120 -22.50 -7.94 -35.00
N ARG A 121 -21.42 -7.18 -34.74
CA ARG A 121 -20.49 -6.75 -35.79
C ARG A 121 -19.81 -7.92 -36.49
N ILE A 122 -19.47 -8.97 -35.75
CA ILE A 122 -18.84 -10.16 -36.32
C ILE A 122 -19.84 -10.97 -37.11
N ARG A 123 -21.04 -11.22 -36.56
CA ARG A 123 -22.09 -11.94 -37.27
C ARG A 123 -22.54 -11.22 -38.54
N ALA A 124 -22.55 -9.89 -38.55
CA ALA A 124 -22.86 -9.10 -39.74
C ALA A 124 -21.83 -9.23 -40.87
N GLN A 125 -20.65 -9.80 -40.62
CA GLN A 125 -19.64 -10.08 -41.66
C GLN A 125 -19.93 -11.38 -42.42
N PHE A 126 -20.80 -12.23 -41.89
CA PHE A 126 -21.17 -13.51 -42.50
C PHE A 126 -22.58 -13.43 -43.08
N GLN A 127 -22.80 -14.10 -44.20
CA GLN A 127 -24.10 -14.03 -44.89
C GLN A 127 -25.12 -14.99 -44.26
N THR A 128 -24.65 -16.07 -43.65
CA THR A 128 -25.51 -17.09 -43.05
C THR A 128 -25.02 -17.52 -41.67
N ASP A 129 -25.95 -17.99 -40.84
CA ASP A 129 -25.63 -18.51 -39.50
C ASP A 129 -24.77 -19.77 -39.55
N GLU A 130 -24.88 -20.55 -40.63
CA GLU A 130 -24.11 -21.77 -40.85
C GLU A 130 -22.65 -21.45 -41.15
N GLU A 131 -22.40 -20.47 -42.03
CA GLU A 131 -21.06 -19.96 -42.33
C GLU A 131 -20.38 -19.42 -41.07
N TYR A 132 -21.08 -18.61 -40.27
CA TYR A 132 -20.57 -18.10 -39.00
C TYR A 132 -20.16 -19.21 -38.01
N LYS A 133 -20.99 -20.27 -37.88
CA LYS A 133 -20.71 -21.41 -37.00
C LYS A 133 -19.52 -22.24 -37.49
N ASN A 134 -19.42 -22.45 -38.81
CA ASN A 134 -18.31 -23.19 -39.41
C ASN A 134 -16.98 -22.44 -39.22
N GLU A 135 -16.98 -21.12 -39.43
CA GLU A 135 -15.80 -20.27 -39.22
C GLU A 135 -15.39 -20.19 -37.74
N LEU A 136 -16.36 -20.09 -36.82
CA LEU A 136 -16.09 -20.17 -35.38
C LEU A 136 -15.43 -21.50 -35.00
N SER A 137 -15.97 -22.61 -35.53
CA SER A 137 -15.43 -23.96 -35.31
C SER A 137 -14.01 -24.08 -35.88
N GLY A 138 -13.76 -23.51 -37.06
CA GLY A 138 -12.44 -23.45 -37.69
C GLY A 138 -11.43 -22.59 -36.91
N ALA A 139 -11.90 -21.53 -36.25
CA ALA A 139 -11.11 -20.67 -35.37
C ALA A 139 -10.85 -21.28 -33.97
N GLY A 140 -11.34 -22.50 -33.70
CA GLY A 140 -11.12 -23.22 -32.46
C GLY A 140 -12.17 -22.97 -31.37
N PHE A 141 -13.31 -22.35 -31.71
CA PHE A 141 -14.44 -22.15 -30.80
C PHE A 141 -15.55 -23.16 -31.13
N GLY A 142 -15.92 -24.04 -30.19
CA GLY A 142 -16.88 -25.11 -30.44
C GLY A 142 -18.32 -24.63 -30.61
N THR A 143 -18.70 -23.55 -29.91
CA THR A 143 -20.05 -22.97 -29.99
C THR A 143 -20.05 -21.43 -29.96
N PRO A 144 -21.12 -20.78 -30.48
CA PRO A 144 -21.29 -19.33 -30.33
C PRO A 144 -21.34 -18.85 -28.87
N ASP A 145 -21.84 -19.68 -27.94
CA ASP A 145 -21.89 -19.35 -26.51
C ASP A 145 -20.50 -19.38 -25.86
N GLU A 146 -19.66 -20.35 -26.23
CA GLU A 146 -18.25 -20.37 -25.81
C GLU A 146 -17.52 -19.12 -26.31
N TYR A 147 -17.75 -18.75 -27.57
CA TYR A 147 -17.18 -17.55 -28.14
C TYR A 147 -17.62 -16.28 -27.40
N ARG A 148 -18.91 -16.17 -27.07
CA ARG A 148 -19.45 -15.08 -26.24
C ARG A 148 -18.75 -15.02 -24.88
N ARG A 149 -18.53 -16.16 -24.23
CA ARG A 149 -17.83 -16.23 -22.93
C ARG A 149 -16.38 -15.78 -23.04
N THR A 150 -15.66 -16.17 -24.09
CA THR A 150 -14.30 -15.69 -24.34
C THR A 150 -14.26 -14.18 -24.57
N LEU A 151 -15.19 -13.64 -25.36
CA LEU A 151 -15.31 -12.20 -25.55
C LEU A 151 -15.57 -11.47 -24.22
N TYR A 152 -16.49 -11.99 -23.40
CA TYR A 152 -16.77 -11.44 -22.09
C TYR A 152 -15.51 -11.37 -21.21
N GLU A 153 -14.74 -12.45 -21.12
CA GLU A 153 -13.48 -12.44 -20.37
C GLU A 153 -12.46 -11.43 -20.94
N GLN A 154 -12.36 -11.31 -22.26
CA GLN A 154 -11.43 -10.35 -22.88
C GLN A 154 -11.81 -8.91 -22.56
N PHE A 155 -13.08 -8.54 -22.71
CA PHE A 155 -13.56 -7.19 -22.43
C PHE A 155 -13.47 -6.87 -20.94
N TYR A 156 -13.80 -7.83 -20.08
CA TYR A 156 -13.66 -7.68 -18.62
C TYR A 156 -12.21 -7.42 -18.21
N ARG A 157 -11.25 -8.21 -18.73
CA ARG A 157 -9.82 -8.01 -18.46
C ARG A 157 -9.32 -6.66 -18.97
N ARG A 158 -9.76 -6.23 -20.17
CA ARG A 158 -9.38 -4.94 -20.75
C ARG A 158 -9.90 -3.76 -19.94
N ALA A 159 -11.16 -3.81 -19.53
CA ALA A 159 -11.77 -2.80 -18.68
C ALA A 159 -11.06 -2.71 -17.31
N LEU A 160 -10.67 -3.85 -16.74
CA LEU A 160 -9.89 -3.90 -15.50
C LEU A 160 -8.51 -3.26 -15.67
N GLN A 161 -7.82 -3.55 -16.79
CA GLN A 161 -6.52 -2.97 -17.09
C GLN A 161 -6.61 -1.45 -17.29
N GLN A 162 -7.58 -0.95 -18.07
CA GLN A 162 -7.75 0.49 -18.31
C GLN A 162 -7.99 1.25 -17.01
N ARG A 163 -8.87 0.73 -16.15
CA ARG A 163 -9.15 1.30 -14.82
C ARG A 163 -7.97 1.20 -13.84
N ALA A 164 -7.03 0.30 -14.05
CA ALA A 164 -5.84 0.16 -13.20
C ALA A 164 -4.74 1.18 -13.55
N PHE A 165 -4.86 1.87 -14.69
CA PHE A 165 -3.90 2.88 -15.17
C PHE A 165 -4.49 4.30 -15.24
N GLU A 166 -5.77 4.48 -14.88
CA GLU A 166 -6.43 5.78 -14.68
C GLU A 166 -6.43 6.15 -13.19
#